data_AF-A0A257LRF2-F1
#
_entry.id   AF-A0A257LRF2-F1
#
_cell.length_a   1.000
_cell.length_b   1.000
_cell.length_c   1.000
_cell.angle_alpha   90.00
_cell.angle_beta   90.00
_cell.angle_gamma   90.00
#
_symmetry.space_group_name_H-M   'P 1'
#
loop_
_entity.id
_entity.type
_entity.pdbx_description
1 polymer ?
#
loop_
_entity_poly.entity_id
_entity_poly.type
_entity_poly.pdbx_seq_one_letter_code
_entity_poly.pdbx_strand_id
1 'polypeptide(L)'
;MKNRKNNPFFRTSAAVFASIVLSGSSAHAVSNSWAANASNTWATAASWTGGVNIPGSTTADNTDVATFSFTLATSGKTVTVDTTRFIGGITFGNTSTFGYTLSGGSLRLNSGGVIQSTGTVGAHTDSISTPIQISGTSAATAAF
;
A
#
# COMPACT_ATOMS: atom_id res chain seq x y z
N MET A 1 -44.12 -76.09 3.09
CA MET A 1 -43.78 -74.80 2.42
C MET A 1 -44.57 -73.69 3.10
N LYS A 2 -43.92 -72.78 3.84
CA LYS A 2 -44.57 -71.57 4.39
C LYS A 2 -43.54 -70.44 4.55
N ASN A 3 -43.90 -69.28 4.02
CA ASN A 3 -43.09 -68.09 3.71
C ASN A 3 -42.25 -67.51 4.85
N ARG A 4 -40.99 -67.12 4.54
CA ARG A 4 -40.24 -66.09 5.28
C ARG A 4 -40.17 -64.82 4.42
N LYS A 5 -40.82 -63.74 4.88
CA LYS A 5 -40.69 -62.39 4.29
C LYS A 5 -39.47 -61.72 4.92
N ASN A 6 -38.44 -61.43 4.12
CA ASN A 6 -37.32 -60.59 4.52
C ASN A 6 -37.44 -59.21 3.86
N ASN A 7 -37.37 -58.16 4.68
CA ASN A 7 -36.91 -56.81 4.33
C ASN A 7 -36.29 -56.25 5.62
N PRO A 8 -35.15 -55.52 5.55
CA PRO A 8 -35.28 -54.11 5.21
C PRO A 8 -34.16 -53.55 4.32
N PHE A 9 -34.57 -52.66 3.40
CA PHE A 9 -33.71 -51.68 2.76
C PHE A 9 -33.31 -50.61 3.78
N PHE A 10 -32.01 -50.39 3.98
CA PHE A 10 -31.47 -49.13 4.50
C PHE A 10 -30.59 -48.52 3.40
N ARG A 11 -31.06 -47.41 2.82
CA ARG A 11 -30.29 -46.58 1.90
C ARG A 11 -29.60 -45.49 2.73
N THR A 12 -28.28 -45.53 2.78
CA THR A 12 -27.45 -44.46 3.34
C THR A 12 -27.29 -43.35 2.30
N SER A 13 -27.85 -42.17 2.58
CA SER A 13 -27.60 -40.95 1.81
C SER A 13 -26.28 -40.32 2.28
N ALA A 14 -25.28 -40.27 1.40
CA ALA A 14 -24.05 -39.55 1.65
C ALA A 14 -24.25 -38.05 1.37
N ALA A 15 -24.06 -37.21 2.38
CA ALA A 15 -24.05 -35.75 2.22
C ALA A 15 -22.66 -35.32 1.72
N VAL A 16 -22.61 -34.69 0.54
CA VAL A 16 -21.38 -34.12 -0.02
C VAL A 16 -21.22 -32.70 0.52
N PHE A 17 -20.17 -32.46 1.31
CA PHE A 17 -19.73 -31.12 1.71
C PHE A 17 -18.99 -30.46 0.55
N ALA A 18 -19.56 -29.39 -0.01
CA ALA A 18 -18.89 -28.54 -0.99
C ALA A 18 -18.00 -27.51 -0.27
N SER A 19 -16.68 -27.69 -0.34
CA SER A 19 -15.69 -26.74 0.17
C SER A 19 -15.64 -25.50 -0.71
N ILE A 20 -16.16 -24.37 -0.23
CA ILE A 20 -15.96 -23.05 -0.86
C ILE A 20 -14.49 -22.65 -0.63
N VAL A 21 -13.66 -22.81 -1.65
CA VAL A 21 -12.31 -22.22 -1.67
C VAL A 21 -12.48 -20.73 -1.96
N LEU A 22 -12.44 -19.92 -0.91
CA LEU A 22 -12.38 -18.47 -1.02
C LEU A 22 -10.98 -18.11 -1.53
N SER A 23 -10.83 -17.99 -2.85
CA SER A 23 -9.62 -17.45 -3.47
C SER A 23 -9.54 -15.96 -3.15
N GLY A 24 -9.10 -15.63 -1.94
CA GLY A 24 -8.71 -14.28 -1.59
C GLY A 24 -7.57 -13.87 -2.51
N SER A 25 -7.85 -13.00 -3.47
CA SER A 25 -6.82 -12.31 -4.22
C SER A 25 -6.07 -11.46 -3.19
N SER A 26 -4.90 -11.92 -2.74
CA SER A 26 -3.96 -11.04 -2.06
C SER A 26 -3.60 -9.97 -3.09
N ALA A 27 -4.18 -8.77 -2.95
CA ALA A 27 -3.65 -7.61 -3.62
C ALA A 27 -2.20 -7.50 -3.14
N HIS A 28 -1.26 -7.89 -3.99
CA HIS A 28 0.15 -7.70 -3.68
C HIS A 28 0.34 -6.20 -3.51
N ALA A 29 0.67 -5.82 -2.30
CA ALA A 29 1.09 -4.47 -2.02
C ALA A 29 2.33 -4.20 -2.88
N VAL A 30 2.27 -3.23 -3.81
CA VAL A 30 3.41 -2.89 -4.65
C VAL A 30 4.05 -1.60 -4.16
N SER A 31 4.84 -1.75 -3.10
CA SER A 31 5.82 -0.74 -2.70
C SER A 31 6.73 -0.42 -3.88
N ASN A 32 7.06 0.86 -4.05
CA ASN A 32 7.93 1.30 -5.14
C ASN A 32 8.67 2.58 -4.75
N SER A 33 9.70 2.88 -5.52
CA SER A 33 10.55 4.05 -5.32
C SER A 33 10.26 5.12 -6.37
N TRP A 34 10.33 6.37 -5.96
CA TRP A 34 10.28 7.50 -6.89
C TRP A 34 11.53 7.50 -7.77
N ALA A 35 11.35 7.62 -9.09
CA ALA A 35 12.41 7.41 -10.07
C ALA A 35 13.47 8.52 -10.07
N ALA A 36 13.06 9.80 -10.01
CA ALA A 36 13.99 10.93 -9.93
C ALA A 36 13.30 12.28 -9.65
N ASN A 37 14.11 13.25 -9.18
CA ASN A 37 13.86 14.70 -9.22
C ASN A 37 12.63 15.24 -8.47
N ALA A 38 11.95 14.44 -7.64
CA ALA A 38 10.80 14.81 -6.80
C ALA A 38 9.80 15.80 -7.43
N SER A 39 9.58 15.68 -8.74
CA SER A 39 8.72 16.56 -9.51
C SER A 39 7.69 15.71 -10.21
N ASN A 40 6.48 16.23 -10.35
CA ASN A 40 5.31 15.61 -10.99
C ASN A 40 4.33 14.96 -10.00
N THR A 41 3.28 14.36 -10.55
CA THR A 41 2.13 13.83 -9.84
C THR A 41 2.36 12.38 -9.42
N TRP A 42 1.85 12.02 -8.23
CA TRP A 42 1.97 10.70 -7.64
C TRP A 42 1.35 9.61 -8.53
N ALA A 43 0.20 9.87 -9.16
CA ALA A 43 -0.42 8.94 -10.12
C ALA A 43 0.34 8.76 -11.45
N THR A 44 1.38 9.52 -11.73
CA THR A 44 2.13 9.37 -12.99
C THR A 44 3.05 8.16 -12.90
N ALA A 45 2.77 7.10 -13.64
CA ALA A 45 3.55 5.85 -13.60
C ALA A 45 5.05 6.07 -13.88
N ALA A 46 5.38 6.97 -14.82
CA ALA A 46 6.76 7.34 -15.16
C ALA A 46 7.53 8.02 -14.01
N SER A 47 6.85 8.51 -12.97
CA SER A 47 7.48 9.05 -11.77
C SER A 47 8.03 7.97 -10.84
N TRP A 48 7.68 6.70 -11.05
CA TRP A 48 8.11 5.57 -10.24
C TRP A 48 9.11 4.68 -11.00
N THR A 49 10.00 4.03 -10.26
CA THR A 49 11.01 3.14 -10.83
C THR A 49 10.34 2.06 -11.69
N GLY A 50 10.86 1.87 -12.90
CA GLY A 50 10.31 0.93 -13.88
C GLY A 50 9.08 1.44 -14.64
N GLY A 51 8.56 2.64 -14.33
CA GLY A 51 7.42 3.23 -15.02
C GLY A 51 6.10 2.49 -14.78
N VAL A 52 6.03 1.70 -13.71
CA VAL A 52 4.90 0.83 -13.36
C VAL A 52 4.65 0.87 -11.85
N ASN A 53 3.53 0.31 -11.40
CA ASN A 53 3.23 0.06 -9.98
C ASN A 53 3.35 1.31 -9.10
N ILE A 54 2.28 2.11 -9.10
CA ILE A 54 2.15 3.32 -8.29
C ILE A 54 1.76 2.89 -6.87
N PRO A 55 2.56 3.19 -5.83
CA PRO A 55 2.23 2.84 -4.45
C PRO A 55 0.95 3.53 -3.96
N GLY A 56 0.16 2.77 -3.21
CA GLY A 56 -1.05 3.22 -2.56
C GLY A 56 -2.30 3.04 -3.41
N SER A 57 -3.45 3.08 -2.74
CA SER A 57 -4.77 3.01 -3.35
C SER A 57 -5.49 4.35 -3.23
N THR A 58 -6.47 4.62 -4.11
CA THR A 58 -7.35 5.79 -3.99
C THR A 58 -8.71 5.46 -3.40
N THR A 59 -9.00 4.17 -3.13
CA THR A 59 -10.36 3.70 -2.78
C THR A 59 -10.42 2.76 -1.58
N ALA A 60 -9.30 2.13 -1.18
CA ALA A 60 -9.32 1.08 -0.17
C ALA A 60 -8.03 1.05 0.63
N ASP A 61 -8.07 0.36 1.78
CA ASP A 61 -6.88 0.21 2.59
C ASP A 61 -5.75 -0.51 1.85
N ASN A 62 -4.51 -0.13 2.13
CA ASN A 62 -3.36 -0.54 1.32
C ASN A 62 -2.09 -0.54 2.19
N THR A 63 -1.18 -1.50 1.96
CA THR A 63 0.06 -1.67 2.75
C THR A 63 1.32 -1.29 1.98
N ASP A 64 1.19 -0.61 0.84
CA ASP A 64 2.30 -0.19 0.00
C ASP A 64 3.14 0.86 0.71
N VAL A 65 4.43 0.84 0.44
CA VAL A 65 5.38 1.85 0.90
C VAL A 65 5.90 2.63 -0.30
N ALA A 66 5.76 3.95 -0.26
CA ALA A 66 6.43 4.84 -1.20
C ALA A 66 7.82 5.23 -0.68
N THR A 67 8.85 4.97 -1.47
CA THR A 67 10.23 5.28 -1.10
C THR A 67 10.78 6.43 -1.93
N PHE A 68 11.26 7.46 -1.26
CA PHE A 68 11.86 8.64 -1.88
C PHE A 68 13.36 8.65 -1.56
N SER A 69 14.13 7.83 -2.28
CA SER A 69 15.57 7.65 -2.10
C SER A 69 16.32 7.94 -3.40
N PHE A 70 16.40 9.22 -3.75
CA PHE A 70 17.08 9.73 -4.95
C PHE A 70 17.90 10.97 -4.59
N THR A 71 18.73 11.42 -5.52
CA THR A 71 19.45 12.69 -5.43
C THR A 71 18.70 13.77 -6.22
N LEU A 72 18.47 14.93 -5.62
CA LEU A 72 17.95 16.11 -6.31
C LEU A 72 19.07 16.90 -6.98
N ALA A 73 18.82 17.33 -8.22
CA ALA A 73 19.74 18.19 -8.96
C ALA A 73 19.56 19.69 -8.66
N THR A 74 18.36 20.09 -8.23
CA THR A 74 17.98 21.50 -7.99
C THR A 74 16.96 21.60 -6.86
N SER A 75 16.87 22.77 -6.22
CA SER A 75 15.89 23.06 -5.17
C SER A 75 14.46 23.28 -5.71
N GLY A 76 13.49 23.41 -4.79
CA GLY A 76 12.11 23.81 -5.13
C GLY A 76 11.26 22.69 -5.74
N LYS A 77 11.54 21.43 -5.41
CA LYS A 77 10.81 20.28 -5.97
C LYS A 77 9.57 19.96 -5.15
N THR A 78 8.51 19.64 -5.87
CA THR A 78 7.22 19.28 -5.30
C THR A 78 6.69 18.03 -5.99
N VAL A 79 6.39 17.02 -5.19
CA VAL A 79 5.60 15.86 -5.60
C VAL A 79 4.15 16.17 -5.28
N THR A 80 3.30 16.12 -6.30
CA THR A 80 1.86 16.39 -6.14
C THR A 80 1.14 15.08 -5.83
N VAL A 81 0.62 14.96 -4.62
CA VAL A 81 -0.35 13.92 -4.26
C VAL A 81 -1.67 14.29 -4.95
N ASP A 82 -2.08 13.52 -5.96
CA ASP A 82 -3.19 13.87 -6.87
C ASP A 82 -4.57 13.87 -6.20
N THR A 83 -4.78 12.94 -5.28
CA THR A 83 -6.05 12.70 -4.60
C THR A 83 -5.77 12.04 -3.25
N THR A 84 -6.81 11.69 -2.50
CA THR A 84 -6.65 10.89 -1.29
C THR A 84 -5.96 9.57 -1.62
N ARG A 85 -4.80 9.34 -1.02
CA ARG A 85 -3.99 8.11 -1.17
C ARG A 85 -3.94 7.35 0.14
N PHE A 86 -4.52 6.15 0.14
CA PHE A 86 -4.36 5.14 1.18
C PHE A 86 -3.00 4.49 1.02
N ILE A 87 -2.17 4.50 2.07
CA ILE A 87 -0.80 4.02 2.00
C ILE A 87 -0.32 3.41 3.31
N GLY A 88 0.46 2.33 3.20
CA GLY A 88 1.08 1.65 4.32
C GLY A 88 2.36 2.33 4.81
N GLY A 89 2.94 3.26 4.06
CA GLY A 89 4.02 4.08 4.59
C GLY A 89 4.76 4.94 3.57
N ILE A 90 5.62 5.79 4.12
CA ILE A 90 6.52 6.64 3.35
C ILE A 90 7.91 6.55 3.95
N THR A 91 8.91 6.27 3.10
CA THR A 91 10.31 6.22 3.49
C THR A 91 11.09 7.33 2.79
N PHE A 92 11.71 8.21 3.58
CA PHE A 92 12.57 9.29 3.12
C PHE A 92 14.04 8.84 3.13
N GLY A 93 14.70 8.92 1.98
CA GLY A 93 16.11 8.54 1.80
C GLY A 93 16.86 9.47 0.84
N ASN A 94 16.39 10.70 0.67
CA ASN A 94 17.05 11.69 -0.16
C ASN A 94 18.45 11.98 0.41
N THR A 95 19.48 11.88 -0.44
CA THR A 95 20.88 12.08 -0.05
C THR A 95 21.44 13.43 -0.49
N SER A 96 20.63 14.25 -1.19
CA SER A 96 21.05 15.57 -1.65
C SER A 96 21.00 16.63 -0.55
N THR A 97 21.63 17.78 -0.78
CA THR A 97 21.52 18.96 0.11
C THR A 97 20.22 19.75 -0.11
N PHE A 98 19.40 19.36 -1.08
CA PHE A 98 18.12 20.01 -1.36
C PHE A 98 16.98 19.18 -0.82
N GLY A 99 15.97 19.85 -0.27
CA GLY A 99 14.72 19.22 0.14
C GLY A 99 13.63 19.29 -0.92
N TYR A 100 12.59 18.51 -0.74
CA TYR A 100 11.36 18.58 -1.53
C TYR A 100 10.11 18.57 -0.66
N THR A 101 8.97 18.86 -1.29
CA THR A 101 7.67 18.89 -0.62
C THR A 101 6.72 17.85 -1.23
N LEU A 102 6.06 17.08 -0.38
CA LEU A 102 4.81 16.39 -0.76
C LEU A 102 3.66 17.37 -0.53
N SER A 103 2.87 17.70 -1.56
CA SER A 103 1.72 18.63 -1.43
C SER A 103 0.52 18.21 -2.28
N GLY A 104 -0.64 18.83 -2.09
CA GLY A 104 -1.87 18.51 -2.82
C GLY A 104 -2.89 17.76 -1.97
N GLY A 105 -3.38 16.63 -2.48
CA GLY A 105 -4.37 15.74 -1.85
C GLY A 105 -3.87 15.09 -0.55
N SER A 106 -4.75 14.35 0.15
CA SER A 106 -4.44 13.81 1.47
C SER A 106 -3.70 12.47 1.43
N LEU A 107 -2.78 12.25 2.37
CA LEU A 107 -2.19 10.94 2.65
C LEU A 107 -2.97 10.28 3.80
N ARG A 108 -3.49 9.08 3.57
CA ARG A 108 -4.21 8.30 4.56
C ARG A 108 -3.36 7.11 4.97
N LEU A 109 -2.63 7.27 6.06
CA LEU A 109 -1.82 6.22 6.68
C LEU A 109 -2.75 5.22 7.34
N ASN A 110 -2.68 3.97 6.89
CA ASN A 110 -3.51 2.89 7.38
C ASN A 110 -2.72 1.59 7.55
N SER A 111 -3.41 0.57 8.07
CA SER A 111 -2.83 -0.77 8.23
C SER A 111 -1.53 -0.79 9.06
N GLY A 112 -1.43 0.10 10.06
CA GLY A 112 -0.22 0.25 10.86
C GLY A 112 0.89 1.08 10.20
N GLY A 113 0.52 1.93 9.23
CA GLY A 113 1.49 2.57 8.38
C GLY A 113 2.45 3.53 9.09
N VAL A 114 3.64 3.68 8.50
CA VAL A 114 4.77 4.38 9.10
C VAL A 114 5.34 5.42 8.14
N ILE A 115 5.66 6.59 8.69
CA ILE A 115 6.56 7.56 8.03
C ILE A 115 7.91 7.48 8.73
N GLN A 116 8.97 7.30 7.95
CA GLN A 116 10.33 7.10 8.48
C GLN A 116 11.40 7.64 7.54
N SER A 117 12.64 7.74 8.05
CA SER A 117 13.84 7.99 7.24
C SER A 117 14.75 6.76 7.21
N THR A 118 15.61 6.63 6.19
CA THR A 118 16.56 5.51 6.04
C THR A 118 17.81 5.63 6.93
N GLY A 119 17.88 6.61 7.83
CA GLY A 119 19.03 6.85 8.72
C GLY A 119 20.27 7.46 8.04
N THR A 120 20.37 7.40 6.71
CA THR A 120 21.38 8.11 5.90
C THR A 120 20.67 9.08 4.97
N VAL A 121 20.63 10.36 5.35
CA VAL A 121 19.99 11.44 4.58
C VAL A 121 20.97 12.62 4.42
N GLY A 122 20.78 13.42 3.38
CA GLY A 122 21.52 14.66 3.20
C GLY A 122 21.17 15.71 4.27
N ALA A 123 21.96 16.78 4.32
CA ALA A 123 21.66 17.94 5.16
C ALA A 123 20.58 18.81 4.49
N HIS A 124 19.32 18.42 4.64
CA HIS A 124 18.17 19.10 4.05
C HIS A 124 16.90 18.93 4.89
N THR A 125 15.79 19.49 4.42
CA THR A 125 14.46 19.30 5.01
C THR A 125 13.48 18.89 3.94
N ASP A 126 12.98 17.67 4.03
CA ASP A 126 11.81 17.23 3.28
C ASP A 126 10.55 17.60 4.06
N SER A 127 9.49 18.02 3.38
CA SER A 127 8.25 18.45 4.02
C SER A 127 7.04 17.73 3.46
N ILE A 128 6.06 17.47 4.33
CA ILE A 128 4.74 17.00 3.94
C ILE A 128 3.77 18.14 4.24
N SER A 129 3.30 18.79 3.18
CA SER A 129 2.28 19.84 3.21
C SER A 129 0.90 19.33 2.80
N THR A 130 0.73 18.02 2.66
CA THR A 130 -0.57 17.37 2.49
C THR A 130 -1.23 17.09 3.84
N PRO A 131 -2.57 17.07 3.90
CA PRO A 131 -3.26 16.54 5.08
C PRO A 131 -2.86 15.08 5.31
N ILE A 132 -2.44 14.75 6.54
CA ILE A 132 -2.19 13.37 6.96
C ILE A 132 -3.39 12.92 7.79
N GLN A 133 -4.07 11.87 7.32
CA GLN A 133 -5.08 11.15 8.07
C GLN A 133 -4.48 9.84 8.56
N ILE A 134 -4.61 9.56 9.85
CA ILE A 134 -4.29 8.26 10.43
C ILE A 134 -5.59 7.51 10.65
N SER A 135 -5.72 6.31 10.09
CA SER A 135 -6.94 5.50 10.22
C SER A 135 -6.67 4.03 10.01
N GLY A 136 -7.36 3.16 10.74
CA GLY A 136 -7.24 1.70 10.57
C GLY A 136 -7.48 0.98 11.89
N THR A 137 -7.67 -0.33 11.84
CA THR A 137 -7.83 -1.17 13.05
C THR A 137 -6.50 -1.47 13.75
N SER A 138 -5.37 -1.16 13.10
CA SER A 138 -4.01 -1.29 13.62
C SER A 138 -3.39 0.09 13.80
N ALA A 139 -2.72 0.34 14.92
CA ALA A 139 -2.14 1.64 15.26
C ALA A 139 -1.10 2.08 14.22
N ALA A 140 -1.32 3.21 13.54
CA ALA A 140 -0.26 3.86 12.77
C ALA A 140 0.67 4.62 13.71
N THR A 141 1.97 4.63 13.41
CA THR A 141 2.98 5.34 14.22
C THR A 141 3.74 6.32 13.32
N ALA A 142 3.84 7.57 13.76
CA ALA A 142 4.74 8.56 13.17
C ALA A 142 5.94 8.72 14.11
N ALA A 143 7.14 8.43 13.63
CA ALA A 143 8.39 8.69 14.34
C ALA A 143 9.11 9.84 13.62
N PHE A 144 9.40 10.92 14.34
CA PHE A 144 10.08 12.11 13.83
C PHE A 144 11.55 12.10 14.26
#